data_AF-A0A838YP66-F1
#
_entry.id   AF-A0A838YP66-F1
#
_cell.length_a   1.000
_cell.length_b   1.000
_cell.length_c   1.000
_cell.angle_alpha   90.00
_cell.angle_beta   90.00
_cell.angle_gamma   90.00
#
_symmetry.space_group_name_H-M   'P 1'
#
loop_
_entity.id
_entity.type
_entity.pdbx_description
1 polymer ?
#
loop_
_entity_poly.entity_id
_entity_poly.type
_entity_poly.pdbx_seq_one_letter_code
_entity_poly.pdbx_strand_id
1 'polypeptide(L)' 'MTNKKEEINFESALAELEKIVLKLEDDSINLEESVQSFEDGIELVKKCQKQLKEAELKVNKLLDDGSLEESEKT' A
#
# COMPACT_ATOMS: atom_id res chain seq x y z
N MET A 1 -28.15 7.36 -0.54
CA MET A 1 -26.96 7.31 -1.42
C MET A 1 -25.89 6.57 -0.63
N THR A 2 -25.53 5.37 -1.08
CA THR A 2 -24.69 4.42 -0.35
C THR A 2 -23.25 4.94 -0.31
N ASN A 3 -22.80 5.35 0.88
CA ASN A 3 -21.44 5.81 1.16
C ASN A 3 -20.49 4.60 1.09
N LYS A 4 -20.10 4.21 -0.12
CA LYS A 4 -19.04 3.22 -0.34
C LYS A 4 -17.75 3.94 0.00
N LYS A 5 -17.26 3.73 1.23
CA LYS A 5 -15.93 4.16 1.69
C LYS A 5 -14.94 3.74 0.60
N GLU A 6 -14.43 4.70 -0.17
CA GLU A 6 -13.50 4.41 -1.25
C GLU A 6 -12.25 3.82 -0.61
N GLU A 7 -12.08 2.50 -0.73
CA GLU A 7 -10.83 1.86 -0.37
C GLU A 7 -9.78 2.38 -1.34
N ILE A 8 -8.83 3.15 -0.82
CA ILE A 8 -7.66 3.63 -1.55
C ILE A 8 -6.90 2.39 -2.05
N ASN A 9 -6.76 2.24 -3.37
CA ASN A 9 -5.98 1.16 -3.98
C ASN A 9 -4.48 1.33 -3.68
N PHE A 10 -3.70 0.28 -3.94
CA PHE A 10 -2.29 0.23 -3.59
C PHE A 10 -1.50 1.39 -4.21
N GLU A 11 -1.71 1.68 -5.49
CA GLU A 11 -1.01 2.72 -6.23
C GLU A 11 -1.31 4.10 -5.66
N SER A 12 -2.56 4.37 -5.30
CA SER A 12 -2.95 5.64 -4.68
C SER A 12 -2.38 5.77 -3.26
N ALA A 13 -2.38 4.69 -2.49
CA ALA A 13 -1.82 4.69 -1.14
C ALA A 13 -0.30 4.91 -1.16
N LEU A 14 0.39 4.34 -2.15
CA LEU A 14 1.81 4.56 -2.37
C LEU A 14 2.10 6.01 -2.78
N ALA A 15 1.32 6.57 -3.70
CA ALA A 15 1.47 7.95 -4.13
C ALA A 15 1.24 8.95 -2.98
N GLU A 16 0.28 8.70 -2.08
CA GLU A 16 0.10 9.52 -0.88
C GLU A 16 1.27 9.37 0.11
N LEU A 17 1.83 8.16 0.26
CA LEU A 17 3.00 7.94 1.09
C LEU A 17 4.22 8.73 0.57
N GLU A 18 4.43 8.76 -0.75
CA GLU A 18 5.49 9.56 -1.38
C GLU A 18 5.33 11.06 -1.09
N LYS A 19 4.09 11.59 -1.14
CA LYS A 19 3.81 12.98 -0.78
C LYS A 19 4.12 13.27 0.69
N ILE A 20 3.79 12.35 1.58
CA ILE A 20 4.11 12.47 3.01
C ILE A 20 5.62 12.50 3.23
N VAL A 21 6.38 11.64 2.56
CA VAL A 21 7.85 11.65 2.62
C VAL A 21 8.39 13.00 2.17
N LEU A 22 7.92 13.52 1.03
CA LEU A 22 8.32 14.85 0.54
C LEU A 22 7.99 15.96 1.55
N LYS A 23 6.83 15.87 2.22
CA LYS A 23 6.45 16.85 3.25
C LYS A 23 7.35 16.76 4.48
N LEU A 24 7.73 15.55 4.91
CA LEU A 24 8.63 15.33 6.05
C LEU A 24 10.08 15.76 5.75
N GLU A 25 10.48 15.80 4.47
CA GLU A 25 11.78 16.31 4.02
C GLU A 25 11.82 17.85 3.90
N ASP A 26 10.68 18.53 4.00
CA ASP A 26 10.60 19.99 3.92
C ASP A 26 11.09 20.63 5.22
N ASP A 27 12.15 21.43 5.15
CA ASP A 27 12.73 22.15 6.30
C ASP A 27 11.76 23.15 6.96
N SER A 28 10.66 23.51 6.29
CA SER A 28 9.65 24.44 6.81
C SER A 28 8.52 23.77 7.60
N ILE A 29 8.49 22.43 7.65
CA ILE A 29 7.49 21.69 8.41
C ILE A 29 7.63 21.97 9.90
N ASN A 30 6.52 22.28 10.57
CA ASN A 30 6.51 22.40 12.03
C ASN A 30 6.30 21.04 12.70
N LEU A 31 6.64 20.97 13.99
CA LEU A 31 6.59 19.73 14.77
C LEU A 31 5.21 19.04 14.74
N GLU A 32 4.12 19.80 14.89
CA GLU A 32 2.76 19.25 14.90
C GLU A 32 2.44 18.60 13.55
N GLU A 33 2.77 19.29 12.46
CA GLU A 33 2.59 18.76 11.11
C GLU A 33 3.49 17.54 10.83
N SER A 34 4.71 17.51 11.36
CA SER A 34 5.60 16.35 11.24
C SER A 34 5.02 15.12 11.93
N VAL A 35 4.46 15.30 13.14
CA VAL A 35 3.82 14.22 13.89
C VAL A 35 2.59 13.70 13.14
N GLN A 36 1.72 14.59 12.67
CA GLN A 36 0.54 14.18 11.90
C GLN A 36 0.94 13.45 10.60
N SER A 37 1.90 13.99 9.85
CA SER A 37 2.35 13.39 8.60
C SER A 37 2.96 12.00 8.85
N PHE A 38 3.68 11.82 9.96
CA PHE A 38 4.21 10.53 10.36
C PHE A 38 3.10 9.52 10.70
N GLU A 39 2.09 9.92 11.46
CA GLU A 39 0.94 9.06 11.79
C GLU A 39 0.19 8.60 10.53
N ASP A 40 -0.09 9.54 9.63
CA ASP A 40 -0.76 9.27 8.34
C ASP A 40 0.08 8.30 7.49
N GLY A 41 1.40 8.51 7.46
CA GLY A 41 2.36 7.63 6.77
C GLY A 41 2.33 6.21 7.31
N ILE A 42 2.28 6.02 8.63
CA ILE A 42 2.18 4.70 9.28
C ILE A 42 0.86 4.01 8.90
N GLU A 43 -0.25 4.74 8.83
CA GLU A 43 -1.52 4.17 8.40
C GLU A 43 -1.48 3.70 6.94
N LEU A 44 -0.90 4.50 6.05
CA LEU A 44 -0.75 4.15 4.64
C LEU A 44 0.16 2.93 4.45
N VAL A 45 1.30 2.87 5.16
CA VAL A 45 2.19 1.69 5.12
C VAL A 45 1.45 0.42 5.52
N LYS A 46 0.65 0.46 6.59
CA LYS A 46 -0.16 -0.69 7.03
C LYS A 46 -1.17 -1.11 5.95
N LYS A 47 -1.80 -0.15 5.27
CA LYS A 47 -2.72 -0.43 4.16
C LYS A 47 -2.01 -1.08 2.97
N CYS A 48 -0.85 -0.55 2.58
CA CYS A 48 -0.03 -1.11 1.50
C CYS A 48 0.40 -2.54 1.81
N GLN A 49 0.91 -2.80 3.02
CA GLN A 49 1.31 -4.14 3.46
C GLN A 49 0.14 -5.14 3.45
N LYS A 50 -1.06 -4.70 3.88
CA LYS A 50 -2.26 -5.53 3.82
C LYS A 50 -2.60 -5.93 2.38
N GLN A 51 -2.60 -4.96 1.46
CA GLN A 51 -2.90 -5.22 0.04
C GLN A 51 -1.87 -6.13 -0.62
N LEU A 52 -0.58 -5.93 -0.32
CA LEU A 52 0.48 -6.82 -0.82
C LEU A 52 0.31 -8.25 -0.30
N LYS A 53 0.00 -8.42 0.99
CA LYS A 53 -0.25 -9.74 1.57
C LYS A 53 -1.46 -10.44 0.95
N GLU A 54 -2.53 -9.70 0.67
CA GLU A 54 -3.71 -10.24 -0.01
C GLU A 54 -3.38 -10.67 -1.45
N ALA A 55 -2.59 -9.87 -2.17
CA ALA A 55 -2.11 -10.21 -3.51
C ALA A 55 -1.21 -11.46 -3.49
N GLU A 56 -0.26 -11.53 -2.56
CA GLU A 56 0.62 -12.69 -2.37
C GLU A 56 -0.17 -13.97 -2.08
N LEU A 57 -1.14 -13.91 -1.16
CA LEU A 57 -2.03 -15.03 -0.87
C LEU A 57 -2.83 -15.48 -2.09
N LYS A 58 -3.25 -14.54 -2.94
CA LYS A 58 -3.96 -14.86 -4.18
C LYS A 58 -3.05 -15.55 -5.18
N VAL A 59 -1.82 -15.06 -5.35
CA VAL A 59 -0.81 -15.68 -6.23
C VAL A 59 -0.46 -17.09 -5.75
N ASN A 60 -0.20 -17.26 -4.45
CA ASN A 60 0.13 -18.57 -3.87
C ASN A 60 -1.01 -19.57 -4.06
N LYS A 61 -2.28 -19.15 -3.88
CA LYS A 61 -3.43 -20.03 -4.16
C LYS A 61 -3.51 -20.46 -5.63
N LEU A 62 -3.17 -19.59 -6.57
CA LEU A 62 -3.17 -19.93 -8.00
C LEU A 62 -2.03 -20.89 -8.36
N LEU A 63 -0.89 -20.79 -7.67
CA LEU A 63 0.24 -21.71 -7.80
C LEU A 63 -0.09 -23.08 -7.18
N ASP A 64 -0.68 -23.10 -5.98
CA ASP A 64 -1.03 -24.31 -5.24
C ASP A 64 -2.19 -25.10 -5.89
N ASP A 65 -3.11 -24.42 -6.59
CA ASP A 65 -4.22 -25.04 -7.34
C ASP A 65 -3.77 -25.60 -8.71
N GLY A 66 -2.47 -25.85 -8.89
CA GLY A 66 -1.90 -26.52 -10.08
C GLY A 66 -2.06 -25.77 -11.40
N SER A 67 -2.52 -24.51 -11.39
CA SER A 67 -2.86 -23.76 -12.60
C SER A 67 -1.65 -23.18 -13.34
N LEU A 68 -0.44 -23.34 -12.78
CA LEU A 68 0.81 -22.80 -13.32
C LEU A 68 1.91 -23.86 -13.48
N GLU A 69 1.56 -25.15 -13.39
CA GLU A 69 2.42 -26.21 -13.92
C GLU A 69 2.23 -26.30 -15.44
N GLU A 70 3.01 -25.55 -16.24
CA GLU A 70 3.40 -25.84 -17.64
C GLU A 70 3.90 -24.58 -18.36
N SER A 71 5.04 -24.00 -17.97
CA SER A 71 5.72 -23.01 -18.82
C SER A 71 7.21 -22.79 -18.49
N GLU A 72 7.95 -23.79 -17.98
CA GLU A 72 9.40 -23.64 -17.82
C GLU A 72 10.12 -25.00 -17.63
N LYS A 73 9.92 -25.92 -18.57
CA LYS A 73 10.90 -26.97 -18.85
C LYS A 73 11.35 -26.84 -20.29
N THR A 74 12.45 -26.13 -20.51
CA THR A 74 13.31 -26.26 -21.70
C THR A 74 14.74 -26.39 -21.21
#